data_AF-A0A2R7SXU0-F1
#
_entry.id   AF-A0A2R7SXU0-F1
#
_cell.length_a   1.000
_cell.length_b   1.000
_cell.length_c   1.000
_cell.angle_alpha   90.00
_cell.angle_beta   90.00
_cell.angle_gamma   90.00
#
_symmetry.space_group_name_H-M   'P 1'
#
loop_
_entity.id
_entity.type
_entity.pdbx_description
1 polymer ?
#
loop_
_entity_poly.entity_id
_entity_poly.type
_entity_poly.pdbx_seq_one_letter_code
_entity_poly.pdbx_strand_id
1 'polypeptide(L)'
;MAGDAKKLQPIIIKKVKKGGHAAHGGAWKIAYADFVTAMMAFFLLMWLLGSTTEGDKKGIAEYFQSPLKVAMLGGSGSGDSSSVVRGGGKDLTRETGQVKEGESTAKRASYTLRALKEEQRKAEKARLEQLKTKVEEVLAENPKLAALGGQIRLDMTKEGLRIQIVDEGNRPMFDSGSAVVKPYMRELLRELGNVLTEVPNRLTVEGHTDAQPFPGGDKGYSNWELSADRANASRRELVA
;
A
#
# COMPACT_ATOMS: atom_id res chain seq x y z
N MET A 1 -58.35 -26.84 -66.85
CA MET A 1 -58.70 -26.37 -65.48
C MET A 1 -58.74 -27.57 -64.55
N ALA A 2 -58.31 -27.38 -63.29
CA ALA A 2 -58.30 -28.31 -62.14
C ALA A 2 -57.37 -29.55 -62.30
N GLY A 3 -56.37 -29.85 -61.47
CA GLY A 3 -56.14 -29.52 -60.07
C GLY A 3 -56.73 -30.62 -59.18
N ASP A 4 -55.91 -31.56 -58.67
CA ASP A 4 -55.85 -31.88 -57.23
C ASP A 4 -54.83 -32.97 -56.85
N ALA A 5 -54.47 -32.95 -55.57
CA ALA A 5 -53.22 -33.38 -54.95
C ALA A 5 -52.90 -34.88 -54.89
N LYS A 6 -51.63 -35.23 -55.17
CA LYS A 6 -51.02 -36.48 -54.68
C LYS A 6 -50.44 -36.27 -53.27
N LYS A 7 -51.09 -36.89 -52.28
CA LYS A 7 -50.61 -37.02 -50.90
C LYS A 7 -49.24 -37.71 -50.87
N LEU A 8 -48.22 -37.00 -50.39
CA LEU A 8 -46.90 -37.55 -50.10
C LEU A 8 -46.99 -38.32 -48.77
N GLN A 9 -46.78 -39.64 -48.82
CA GLN A 9 -46.62 -40.43 -47.60
C GLN A 9 -45.18 -40.23 -47.08
N PRO A 10 -44.98 -39.88 -45.80
CA PRO A 10 -43.64 -39.62 -45.27
C PRO A 10 -42.85 -40.93 -45.11
N ILE A 11 -41.72 -41.01 -45.83
CA ILE A 11 -40.76 -42.10 -45.72
C ILE A 11 -39.93 -41.89 -44.45
N ILE A 12 -40.07 -42.80 -43.48
CA ILE A 12 -39.28 -42.79 -42.24
C ILE A 12 -38.00 -43.59 -42.47
N ILE A 13 -36.86 -42.89 -42.52
CA ILE A 13 -35.54 -43.54 -42.59
C ILE A 13 -34.99 -43.73 -41.17
N LYS A 14 -35.00 -44.96 -40.66
CA LYS A 14 -34.36 -45.33 -39.39
C LYS A 14 -32.86 -45.52 -39.60
N LYS A 15 -32.05 -44.49 -39.36
CA LYS A 15 -30.58 -44.62 -39.29
C LYS A 15 -30.18 -45.26 -37.96
N VAL A 16 -29.85 -46.54 -37.97
CA VAL A 16 -29.21 -47.21 -36.82
C VAL A 16 -27.72 -46.85 -36.84
N LYS A 17 -27.30 -45.91 -35.98
CA LYS A 17 -25.87 -45.75 -35.68
C LYS A 17 -25.47 -46.94 -34.79
N LYS A 18 -24.77 -47.93 -35.36
CA LYS A 18 -23.98 -48.86 -34.55
C LYS A 18 -22.86 -48.04 -33.90
N GLY A 19 -23.00 -47.74 -32.62
CA GLY A 19 -21.94 -47.13 -31.84
C GLY A 19 -20.75 -48.09 -31.83
N GLY A 20 -19.63 -47.66 -32.41
CA GLY A 20 -18.35 -48.29 -32.10
C GLY A 20 -18.13 -48.16 -30.60
N HIS A 21 -17.77 -49.26 -29.95
CA HIS A 21 -17.47 -49.32 -28.53
C HIS A 21 -16.45 -48.24 -28.18
N ALA A 22 -16.91 -47.12 -27.60
CA ALA A 22 -16.03 -46.22 -26.88
C ALA A 22 -15.44 -47.06 -25.74
N ALA A 23 -14.12 -47.13 -25.67
CA ALA A 23 -13.40 -47.88 -24.65
C ALA A 23 -13.65 -47.25 -23.26
N HIS A 24 -14.79 -47.56 -22.65
CA HIS A 24 -15.22 -47.05 -21.34
C HIS A 24 -14.42 -47.61 -20.15
N GLY A 25 -13.22 -48.16 -20.38
CA GLY A 25 -12.39 -48.79 -19.35
C GLY A 25 -11.15 -48.00 -18.90
N GLY A 26 -10.91 -46.80 -19.47
CA GLY A 26 -9.67 -46.03 -19.23
C GLY A 26 -9.79 -44.88 -18.23
N ALA A 27 -10.98 -44.32 -18.03
CA ALA A 27 -11.16 -43.10 -17.24
C ALA A 27 -10.78 -43.27 -15.75
N TRP A 28 -11.11 -44.42 -15.16
CA TRP A 28 -10.75 -44.72 -13.77
C TRP A 28 -9.24 -44.90 -13.57
N LYS A 29 -8.52 -45.38 -14.61
CA LYS A 29 -7.05 -45.52 -14.57
C LYS A 29 -6.36 -44.15 -14.61
N ILE A 30 -6.96 -43.17 -15.29
CA ILE A 30 -6.46 -41.80 -15.32
C ILE A 30 -6.63 -41.16 -13.95
N ALA A 31 -7.80 -41.31 -13.33
CA ALA A 31 -8.04 -40.83 -11.96
C ALA A 31 -7.13 -41.52 -10.93
N TYR A 32 -6.88 -42.83 -11.09
CA TYR A 32 -5.94 -43.57 -10.24
C TYR A 32 -4.49 -43.11 -10.45
N ALA A 33 -4.06 -42.89 -11.69
CA ALA A 33 -2.73 -42.38 -12.00
C ALA A 33 -2.51 -40.99 -11.41
N ASP A 34 -3.50 -40.10 -11.53
CA ASP A 34 -3.47 -38.75 -10.95
C ASP A 34 -3.32 -38.81 -9.42
N PHE A 35 -4.10 -39.68 -8.75
CA PHE A 35 -4.00 -39.91 -7.32
C PHE A 35 -2.61 -40.41 -6.88
N VAL A 36 -2.04 -41.38 -7.60
CA VAL A 36 -0.70 -41.91 -7.31
C VAL A 36 0.37 -40.81 -7.51
N THR A 37 0.26 -39.98 -8.55
CA THR A 37 1.19 -38.88 -8.76
C THR A 37 1.09 -37.79 -7.69
N ALA A 38 -0.12 -37.48 -7.23
CA ALA A 38 -0.33 -36.55 -6.11
C ALA A 38 0.28 -37.10 -4.81
N MET A 39 0.08 -38.39 -4.52
CA MET A 39 0.70 -39.04 -3.36
C MET A 39 2.22 -39.10 -3.46
N MET A 40 2.78 -39.36 -4.65
CA MET A 40 4.21 -39.35 -4.89
C MET A 40 4.80 -37.95 -4.67
N ALA A 41 4.17 -36.90 -5.21
CA ALA A 41 4.60 -35.52 -5.03
C ALA A 41 4.53 -35.11 -3.54
N PHE A 42 3.46 -35.47 -2.84
CA PHE A 42 3.32 -35.25 -1.41
C PHE A 42 4.39 -36.01 -0.60
N PHE A 43 4.70 -37.25 -0.97
CA PHE A 43 5.75 -38.03 -0.33
C PHE A 43 7.13 -37.41 -0.54
N LEU A 44 7.47 -36.98 -1.76
CA LEU A 44 8.73 -36.30 -2.04
C LEU A 44 8.86 -34.98 -1.26
N LEU A 45 7.75 -34.23 -1.13
CA LEU A 45 7.71 -33.02 -0.30
C LEU A 45 7.96 -33.35 1.18
N MET A 46 7.25 -34.34 1.73
CA MET A 46 7.43 -34.79 3.12
C MET A 46 8.82 -35.38 3.35
N TRP A 47 9.39 -36.07 2.37
CA TRP A 47 10.74 -36.62 2.42
C TRP A 47 11.79 -35.50 2.45
N LEU A 48 11.66 -34.50 1.58
CA LEU A 48 12.51 -33.30 1.61
C LEU A 48 12.40 -32.56 2.94
N LEU A 49 11.19 -32.40 3.48
CA LEU A 49 11.00 -31.84 4.82
C LEU A 49 11.63 -32.74 5.89
N GLY A 50 11.56 -34.07 5.78
CA GLY A 50 12.18 -34.99 6.73
C GLY A 50 13.71 -34.93 6.74
N SER A 51 14.33 -34.76 5.57
CA SER A 51 15.79 -34.69 5.42
C SER A 51 16.39 -33.29 5.64
N THR A 52 15.55 -32.26 5.70
CA THR A 52 15.97 -30.86 5.86
C THR A 52 16.09 -30.50 7.34
N THR A 53 17.16 -29.79 7.69
CA THR A 53 17.40 -29.37 9.08
C THR A 53 16.32 -28.40 9.57
N GLU A 54 16.04 -28.36 10.88
CA GLU A 54 15.04 -27.43 11.42
C GLU A 54 15.37 -25.95 11.14
N GLY A 55 16.66 -25.62 10.98
CA GLY A 55 17.12 -24.29 10.62
C GLY A 55 16.66 -23.86 9.23
N ASP A 56 16.81 -24.73 8.24
CA ASP A 56 16.44 -24.45 6.85
C ASP A 56 14.92 -24.31 6.68
N LYS A 57 14.13 -25.15 7.39
CA LYS A 57 12.66 -25.03 7.41
C LYS A 57 12.19 -23.68 7.94
N LYS A 58 12.81 -23.19 9.02
CA LYS A 58 12.50 -21.88 9.61
C LYS A 58 12.90 -20.76 8.66
N GLY A 59 14.04 -20.85 7.97
CA GLY A 59 14.48 -19.87 6.98
C GLY A 59 13.50 -19.71 5.82
N ILE A 60 12.99 -20.83 5.27
CA ILE A 60 11.98 -20.81 4.22
C ILE A 60 10.64 -20.26 4.74
N ALA A 61 10.21 -20.63 5.95
CA ALA A 61 8.98 -20.12 6.54
C ALA A 61 9.01 -18.59 6.76
N GLU A 62 10.14 -18.06 7.22
CA GLU A 62 10.29 -16.62 7.46
C GLU A 62 10.30 -15.81 6.15
N TYR A 63 10.82 -16.37 5.05
CA TYR A 63 10.74 -15.77 3.71
C TYR A 63 9.28 -15.52 3.27
N PHE A 64 8.38 -16.46 3.50
CA PHE A 64 6.96 -16.32 3.12
C PHE A 64 6.15 -15.47 4.10
N GLN A 65 6.50 -15.43 5.39
CA GLN A 65 5.78 -14.64 6.39
C GLN A 65 6.16 -13.15 6.37
N SER A 66 7.32 -12.78 5.84
CA SER A 66 7.77 -11.38 5.84
C SER A 66 8.57 -11.01 4.58
N PRO A 67 7.94 -10.98 3.38
CA PRO A 67 8.65 -10.75 2.11
C PRO A 67 9.39 -9.40 2.08
N LEU A 68 8.77 -8.37 2.64
CA LEU A 68 9.32 -7.00 2.69
C LEU A 68 10.58 -6.90 3.58
N LYS A 69 10.74 -7.78 4.57
CA LYS A 69 11.86 -7.75 5.52
C LYS A 69 13.14 -8.31 4.88
N VAL A 70 13.00 -9.33 4.04
CA VAL A 70 14.11 -9.91 3.26
C VAL A 70 14.50 -8.99 2.10
N ALA A 71 13.52 -8.40 1.41
CA ALA A 71 13.76 -7.51 0.27
C ALA A 71 14.35 -6.14 0.66
N MET A 72 14.03 -5.59 1.84
CA MET A 72 14.51 -4.25 2.23
C MET A 72 15.78 -4.23 3.09
N LEU A 73 16.14 -5.33 3.78
CA LEU A 73 17.33 -5.34 4.65
C LEU A 73 18.57 -6.00 4.05
N GLY A 74 18.51 -6.58 2.83
CA GLY A 74 19.69 -7.17 2.17
C GLY A 74 20.49 -8.15 3.04
N GLY A 75 19.84 -8.76 4.03
CA GLY A 75 20.47 -9.55 5.07
C GLY A 75 20.15 -11.02 4.88
N SER A 76 21.21 -11.81 4.73
CA SER A 76 21.29 -13.28 4.75
C SER A 76 19.96 -14.01 4.93
N GLY A 77 19.18 -14.05 3.86
CA GLY A 77 18.11 -15.02 3.72
C GLY A 77 18.76 -16.36 3.34
N SER A 78 18.46 -17.39 4.11
CA SER A 78 18.40 -18.76 3.61
C SER A 78 19.71 -19.35 3.05
N GLY A 79 20.46 -20.05 3.91
CA GLY A 79 21.42 -21.06 3.46
C GLY A 79 22.86 -20.58 3.22
N ASP A 80 23.17 -19.30 3.42
CA ASP A 80 24.53 -18.83 3.27
C ASP A 80 25.32 -19.04 4.58
N SER A 81 25.85 -20.26 4.72
CA SER A 81 27.07 -20.48 5.49
C SER A 81 28.19 -19.65 4.85
N SER A 82 28.23 -18.35 5.11
CA SER A 82 29.34 -17.48 4.70
C SER A 82 30.52 -17.65 5.66
N SER A 83 30.96 -18.89 5.81
CA SER A 83 32.31 -19.19 6.27
C SER A 83 33.18 -19.37 5.05
N VAL A 84 33.79 -18.29 4.56
CA VAL A 84 34.78 -18.34 3.45
C VAL A 84 36.05 -19.12 3.89
N VAL A 85 36.17 -19.45 5.18
CA VAL A 85 37.15 -20.41 5.71
C VAL A 85 36.41 -21.66 6.22
N ARG A 86 36.57 -22.80 5.54
CA ARG A 86 36.23 -24.12 6.11
C ARG A 86 37.22 -24.43 7.24
N GLY A 87 36.94 -23.98 8.46
CA GLY A 87 37.74 -24.33 9.64
C GLY A 87 37.77 -23.21 10.67
N GLY A 88 36.78 -23.19 11.56
CA GLY A 88 36.68 -22.15 12.59
C GLY A 88 35.70 -22.46 13.71
N GLY A 89 35.58 -23.73 14.11
CA GLY A 89 34.98 -24.10 15.40
C GLY A 89 36.05 -24.13 16.47
N LYS A 90 35.74 -23.68 17.70
CA LYS A 90 36.66 -23.81 18.86
C LYS A 90 36.82 -25.25 19.38
N ASP A 91 36.31 -26.25 18.67
CA ASP A 91 36.37 -27.66 19.07
C ASP A 91 36.25 -28.56 17.83
N LEU A 92 37.27 -29.35 17.55
CA LEU A 92 37.39 -30.22 16.36
C LEU A 92 36.77 -31.60 16.56
N THR A 93 36.14 -31.88 17.71
CA THR A 93 35.71 -33.23 18.10
C THR A 93 34.18 -33.48 18.10
N ARG A 94 33.36 -32.57 17.57
CA ARG A 94 31.89 -32.68 17.67
C ARG A 94 31.19 -32.77 16.31
N GLU A 95 30.43 -33.85 16.12
CA GLU A 95 29.66 -34.14 14.89
C GLU A 95 28.19 -33.67 14.90
N THR A 96 27.67 -33.07 15.98
CA THR A 96 26.26 -32.63 16.00
C THR A 96 26.01 -31.28 16.67
N GLY A 97 25.28 -30.44 15.94
CA GLY A 97 24.28 -29.50 16.45
C GLY A 97 24.71 -28.56 17.57
N GLN A 98 25.49 -27.53 17.26
CA GLN A 98 25.59 -26.38 18.14
C GLN A 98 24.33 -25.52 18.00
N VAL A 99 23.32 -25.81 18.80
CA VAL A 99 22.27 -24.83 19.14
C VAL A 99 22.90 -23.84 20.11
N LYS A 100 23.53 -22.78 19.57
CA LYS A 100 24.05 -21.68 20.39
C LYS A 100 23.32 -20.39 20.05
N GLU A 101 22.21 -20.20 20.73
CA GLU A 101 21.78 -18.93 21.32
C GLU A 101 21.81 -17.68 20.42
N GLY A 102 20.99 -17.70 19.36
CA GLY A 102 20.66 -16.51 18.56
C GLY A 102 19.47 -15.69 19.10
N GLU A 103 18.74 -16.17 20.13
CA GLU A 103 17.56 -15.47 20.65
C GLU A 103 17.90 -14.16 21.40
N SER A 104 19.09 -14.06 22.00
CA SER A 104 19.50 -12.90 22.79
C SER A 104 19.80 -11.68 21.92
N THR A 105 20.49 -11.87 20.79
CA THR A 105 20.86 -10.78 19.87
C THR A 105 19.66 -10.29 19.07
N ALA A 106 18.79 -11.20 18.61
CA ALA A 106 17.58 -10.83 17.88
C ALA A 106 16.56 -10.06 18.75
N LYS A 107 16.33 -10.50 20.00
CA LYS A 107 15.45 -9.79 20.94
C LYS A 107 16.04 -8.43 21.34
N ARG A 108 17.35 -8.35 21.62
CA ARG A 108 18.04 -7.07 21.90
C ARG A 108 17.99 -6.11 20.70
N ALA A 109 18.27 -6.58 19.49
CA ALA A 109 18.16 -5.75 18.28
C ALA A 109 16.72 -5.22 18.06
N SER A 110 15.70 -6.06 18.31
CA SER A 110 14.30 -5.64 18.21
C SER A 110 13.91 -4.59 19.26
N TYR A 111 14.44 -4.71 20.49
CA TYR A 111 14.23 -3.74 21.56
C TYR A 111 14.95 -2.42 21.26
N THR A 112 16.20 -2.47 20.82
CA THR A 112 16.98 -1.30 20.40
C THR A 112 16.31 -0.57 19.22
N LEU A 113 15.78 -1.29 18.23
CA LEU A 113 15.03 -0.69 17.12
C LEU A 113 13.73 -0.02 17.55
N ARG A 114 13.02 -0.57 18.54
CA ARG A 114 11.81 0.06 19.10
C ARG A 114 12.14 1.33 19.88
N ALA A 115 13.16 1.27 20.74
CA ALA A 115 13.62 2.43 21.50
C ALA A 115 14.07 3.58 20.58
N LEU A 116 14.85 3.27 19.53
CA LEU A 116 15.27 4.25 18.52
C LEU A 116 14.08 4.88 17.79
N LYS A 117 13.06 4.09 17.42
CA LYS A 117 11.85 4.61 16.77
C LYS A 117 11.03 5.51 17.69
N GLU A 118 10.94 5.19 18.97
CA GLU A 118 10.24 6.01 19.95
C GLU A 118 10.96 7.35 20.19
N GLU A 119 12.29 7.32 20.27
CA GLU A 119 13.11 8.53 20.37
C GLU A 119 12.94 9.40 19.11
N GLN A 120 13.00 8.81 17.93
CA GLN A 120 12.74 9.51 16.66
C GLN A 120 11.35 10.15 16.64
N ARG A 121 10.30 9.42 17.05
CA ARG A 121 8.93 9.97 17.12
C ARG A 121 8.81 11.12 18.10
N LYS A 122 9.48 11.04 19.26
CA LYS A 122 9.50 12.15 20.23
C LYS A 122 10.21 13.38 19.67
N ALA A 123 11.36 13.18 19.03
CA ALA A 123 12.10 14.26 18.38
C ALA A 123 11.31 14.88 17.23
N GLU A 124 10.63 14.07 16.42
CA GLU A 124 9.76 14.53 15.34
C GLU A 124 8.57 15.33 15.89
N LYS A 125 7.90 14.84 16.93
CA LYS A 125 6.81 15.57 17.58
C LYS A 125 7.27 16.93 18.10
N ALA A 126 8.42 17.00 18.76
CA ALA A 126 8.98 18.26 19.25
C ALA A 126 9.28 19.26 18.11
N ARG A 127 9.78 18.79 16.96
CA ARG A 127 9.99 19.63 15.78
C ARG A 127 8.67 20.15 15.20
N LEU A 128 7.64 19.31 15.15
CA LEU A 128 6.31 19.72 14.68
C LEU A 128 5.64 20.72 15.63
N GLU A 129 5.86 20.58 16.94
CA GLU A 129 5.42 21.57 17.95
C GLU A 129 6.12 22.91 17.75
N GLN A 130 7.43 22.92 17.51
CA GLN A 130 8.18 24.14 17.19
C GLN A 130 7.70 24.78 15.89
N LEU A 131 7.47 23.97 14.85
CA LEU A 131 6.93 24.44 13.58
C LEU A 131 5.54 25.08 13.76
N LYS A 132 4.68 24.48 14.59
CA LYS A 132 3.38 25.06 14.92
C LYS A 132 3.52 26.45 15.52
N THR A 133 4.35 26.60 16.56
CA THR A 133 4.58 27.89 17.22
C THR A 133 5.11 28.93 16.24
N LYS A 134 6.06 28.54 15.38
CA LYS A 134 6.60 29.43 14.35
C LYS A 134 5.55 29.88 13.33
N VAL A 135 4.66 28.98 12.92
CA VAL A 135 3.53 29.36 12.05
C VAL A 135 2.61 30.34 12.78
N GLU A 136 2.30 30.13 14.06
CA GLU A 136 1.49 31.06 14.86
C GLU A 136 2.14 32.44 14.97
N GLU A 137 3.46 32.50 15.16
CA GLU A 137 4.24 33.75 15.20
C GLU A 137 4.18 34.51 13.87
N VAL A 138 4.45 33.83 12.75
CA VAL A 138 4.40 34.45 11.41
C VAL A 138 3.00 34.98 11.08
N LEU A 139 1.95 34.26 11.49
CA LEU A 139 0.57 34.72 11.32
C LEU A 139 0.26 35.96 12.18
N ALA A 140 0.84 36.06 13.38
CA ALA A 140 0.65 37.20 14.27
C ALA A 140 1.48 38.44 13.85
N GLU A 141 2.67 38.24 13.30
CA GLU A 141 3.56 39.33 12.86
C GLU A 141 3.02 40.08 11.64
N ASN A 142 2.31 39.39 10.73
CA ASN A 142 1.75 40.02 9.54
C ASN A 142 0.30 40.48 9.79
N PRO A 143 0.00 41.79 9.83
CA PRO A 143 -1.34 42.29 10.14
C PRO A 143 -2.43 41.81 9.16
N LYS A 144 -2.06 41.56 7.90
CA LYS A 144 -2.99 41.03 6.89
C LYS A 144 -3.37 39.58 7.17
N LEU A 145 -2.43 38.78 7.67
CA LEU A 145 -2.63 37.37 8.01
C LEU A 145 -3.29 37.20 9.38
N ALA A 146 -2.96 38.07 10.33
CA ALA A 146 -3.62 38.13 11.63
C ALA A 146 -5.14 38.31 11.48
N ALA A 147 -5.57 39.09 10.49
CA ALA A 147 -6.99 39.27 10.16
C ALA A 147 -7.68 37.99 9.65
N LEU A 148 -6.91 36.96 9.26
CA LEU A 148 -7.37 35.63 8.85
C LEU A 148 -7.26 34.60 9.99
N GLY A 149 -6.81 34.98 11.19
CA GLY A 149 -6.54 34.04 12.29
C GLY A 149 -7.75 33.16 12.66
N GLY A 150 -8.98 33.67 12.57
CA GLY A 150 -10.19 32.87 12.80
C GLY A 150 -10.42 31.76 11.76
N GLN A 151 -9.88 31.93 10.55
CA GLN A 151 -10.01 31.00 9.43
C GLN A 151 -8.91 29.94 9.39
N ILE A 152 -7.86 30.09 10.20
CA ILE A 152 -6.71 29.18 10.22
C ILE A 152 -6.73 28.38 11.53
N ARG A 153 -6.70 27.05 11.43
CA ARG A 153 -6.67 26.15 12.60
C ARG A 153 -5.48 25.22 12.53
N LEU A 154 -4.73 25.16 13.62
CA LEU A 154 -3.49 24.39 13.75
C LEU A 154 -3.65 23.30 14.80
N ASP A 155 -3.82 22.06 14.35
CA ASP A 155 -4.05 20.90 15.22
C ASP A 155 -2.88 19.92 15.15
N MET A 156 -2.46 19.39 16.30
CA MET A 156 -1.50 18.27 16.35
C MET A 156 -2.29 16.96 16.29
N THR A 157 -2.12 16.19 15.21
CA THR A 157 -2.76 14.88 15.03
C THR A 157 -1.75 13.74 15.19
N LYS A 158 -2.17 12.49 15.00
CA LYS A 158 -1.27 11.32 15.06
C LYS A 158 -0.36 11.25 13.83
N GLU A 159 -0.81 11.83 12.73
CA GLU A 159 -0.15 11.88 11.43
C GLU A 159 0.82 13.06 11.33
N GLY A 160 0.65 14.11 12.15
CA GLY A 160 1.57 15.25 12.23
C GLY A 160 0.86 16.56 12.56
N LEU A 161 1.41 17.68 12.07
CA LEU A 161 0.78 18.99 12.19
C LEU A 161 -0.23 19.19 11.05
N ARG A 162 -1.50 19.41 11.40
CA ARG A 162 -2.57 19.70 10.45
C ARG A 162 -2.88 21.19 10.44
N ILE A 163 -2.72 21.81 9.27
CA ILE A 163 -3.04 23.22 9.01
C ILE A 163 -4.33 23.26 8.18
N GLN A 164 -5.41 23.78 8.76
CA GLN A 164 -6.70 23.94 8.10
C GLN A 164 -6.94 25.41 7.80
N ILE A 165 -7.31 25.70 6.55
CA ILE A 165 -7.69 27.05 6.11
C ILE A 165 -9.14 26.94 5.65
N VAL A 166 -10.03 27.65 6.34
CA VAL A 166 -11.48 27.53 6.16
C VAL A 166 -12.06 28.82 5.59
N ASP A 167 -12.94 28.68 4.61
CA ASP A 167 -13.76 29.79 4.14
C ASP A 167 -14.81 30.13 5.22
N GLU A 168 -14.72 31.30 5.85
CA GLU A 168 -15.67 31.72 6.87
C GLU A 168 -16.27 33.10 6.53
N GLY A 169 -17.60 33.19 6.67
CA GLY A 169 -18.36 34.43 6.51
C GLY A 169 -18.30 35.02 5.11
N ASN A 170 -17.54 36.12 4.96
CA ASN A 170 -17.49 36.97 3.76
C ASN A 170 -16.07 37.12 3.17
N ARG A 171 -15.14 36.22 3.52
CA ARG A 171 -13.77 36.20 2.98
C ARG A 171 -13.44 34.80 2.43
N PRO A 172 -13.91 34.48 1.20
CA PRO A 172 -13.63 33.19 0.58
C PRO A 172 -12.17 33.10 0.12
N MET A 173 -11.48 31.98 0.27
CA MET A 173 -10.08 31.86 -0.15
C MET A 173 -9.90 31.76 -1.68
N PHE A 174 -10.99 31.41 -2.37
CA PHE A 174 -11.06 31.27 -3.81
C PHE A 174 -12.20 32.11 -4.39
N ASP A 175 -12.11 32.41 -5.68
CA ASP A 175 -13.26 32.90 -6.43
C ASP A 175 -14.40 31.86 -6.43
N SER A 176 -15.65 32.34 -6.43
CA SER A 176 -16.83 31.47 -6.43
C SER A 176 -16.82 30.56 -7.67
N GLY A 177 -16.98 29.26 -7.47
CA GLY A 177 -16.93 28.26 -8.56
C GLY A 177 -15.59 28.18 -9.29
N SER A 178 -14.50 28.69 -8.71
CA SER A 178 -13.20 28.75 -9.36
C SER A 178 -12.08 28.22 -8.45
N ALA A 179 -11.00 27.77 -9.08
CA ALA A 179 -9.75 27.39 -8.41
C ALA A 179 -8.73 28.54 -8.36
N VAL A 180 -9.13 29.76 -8.75
CA VAL A 180 -8.31 30.96 -8.64
C VAL A 180 -8.28 31.42 -7.18
N VAL A 181 -7.07 31.44 -6.59
CA VAL A 181 -6.83 31.93 -5.23
C VAL A 181 -6.99 33.44 -5.15
N LYS A 182 -7.57 33.91 -4.05
CA LYS A 182 -7.61 35.35 -3.72
C LYS A 182 -6.22 35.87 -3.32
N PRO A 183 -5.96 37.19 -3.45
CA PRO A 183 -4.65 37.76 -3.12
C PRO A 183 -4.16 37.46 -1.69
N TYR A 184 -5.05 37.53 -0.69
CA TYR A 184 -4.69 37.23 0.70
C TYR A 184 -4.39 35.75 0.93
N MET A 185 -5.10 34.83 0.25
CA MET A 185 -4.82 33.40 0.31
C MET A 185 -3.46 33.08 -0.33
N ARG A 186 -3.14 33.75 -1.44
CA ARG A 186 -1.82 33.67 -2.07
C ARG A 186 -0.71 34.13 -1.12
N GLU A 187 -0.86 35.30 -0.52
CA GLU A 187 0.11 35.82 0.46
C GLU A 187 0.30 34.82 1.62
N LEU A 188 -0.81 34.32 2.19
CA LEU A 188 -0.78 33.32 3.26
C LEU A 188 -0.01 32.05 2.87
N LEU A 189 -0.32 31.46 1.71
CA LEU A 189 0.30 30.21 1.27
C LEU A 189 1.79 30.35 1.01
N ARG A 190 2.24 31.50 0.47
CA ARG A 190 3.67 31.75 0.24
C ARG A 190 4.45 31.86 1.54
N GLU A 191 3.91 32.59 2.52
CA GLU A 191 4.53 32.69 3.84
C GLU A 191 4.58 31.33 4.54
N LEU A 192 3.49 30.55 4.46
CA LEU A 192 3.50 29.17 4.97
C LEU A 192 4.52 28.30 4.23
N GLY A 193 4.67 28.43 2.91
CA GLY A 193 5.65 27.69 2.12
C GLY A 193 7.09 27.90 2.59
N ASN A 194 7.44 29.15 2.92
CA ASN A 194 8.76 29.49 3.47
C ASN A 194 9.02 28.78 4.80
N VAL A 195 8.05 28.81 5.72
CA VAL A 195 8.17 28.20 7.05
C VAL A 195 8.20 26.67 6.95
N LEU A 196 7.38 26.07 6.09
CA LEU A 196 7.28 24.62 5.92
C LEU A 196 8.54 24.00 5.29
N THR A 197 9.37 24.79 4.60
CA THR A 197 10.63 24.32 3.99
C THR A 197 11.72 24.00 5.03
N GLU A 198 11.59 24.50 6.26
CA GLU A 198 12.57 24.28 7.34
C GLU A 198 12.57 22.85 7.88
N VAL A 199 11.50 22.09 7.62
CA VAL A 199 11.37 20.71 8.06
C VAL A 199 11.48 19.73 6.89
N PRO A 200 12.10 18.56 7.06
CA PRO A 200 12.25 17.56 5.99
C PRO A 200 10.97 16.75 5.75
N ASN A 201 9.87 17.09 6.43
CA ASN A 201 8.61 16.36 6.40
C ASN A 201 7.90 16.53 5.06
N ARG A 202 7.22 15.48 4.62
CA ARG A 202 6.38 15.53 3.41
C ARG A 202 5.07 16.23 3.73
N LEU A 203 4.52 16.94 2.74
CA LEU A 203 3.23 17.61 2.82
C LEU A 203 2.18 16.84 2.02
N THR A 204 0.98 16.73 2.59
CA THR A 204 -0.24 16.31 1.89
C THR A 204 -1.17 17.51 1.83
N VAL A 205 -1.69 17.84 0.64
CA VAL A 205 -2.61 18.97 0.44
C VAL A 205 -3.96 18.42 0.02
N GLU A 206 -4.98 18.69 0.82
CA GLU A 206 -6.35 18.27 0.59
C GLU A 206 -7.23 19.50 0.32
N GLY A 207 -8.13 19.39 -0.66
CA GLY A 207 -9.09 20.43 -0.99
C GLY A 207 -10.48 19.98 -0.59
N HIS A 208 -11.20 20.84 0.12
CA HIS A 208 -12.63 20.64 0.40
C HIS A 208 -13.43 21.74 -0.27
N THR A 209 -14.50 21.35 -0.94
CA THR A 209 -15.52 22.24 -1.50
C THR A 209 -16.85 21.93 -0.82
N ASP A 210 -17.78 22.89 -0.87
CA ASP A 210 -19.10 22.71 -0.31
C ASP A 210 -19.96 21.70 -1.10
N ALA A 211 -21.13 21.39 -0.54
CA ALA A 211 -22.08 20.47 -1.13
C ALA A 211 -23.06 21.16 -2.09
N GLN A 212 -22.99 22.49 -2.27
CA GLN A 212 -23.87 23.18 -3.20
C GLN A 212 -23.53 22.74 -4.63
N PRO A 213 -24.53 22.39 -5.45
CA PRO A 213 -24.29 21.98 -6.83
C PRO A 213 -23.55 23.07 -7.60
N PHE A 214 -22.46 22.70 -8.25
CA PHE A 214 -21.71 23.61 -9.10
C PHE A 214 -22.61 24.15 -10.23
N PRO A 215 -22.78 25.47 -10.38
CA PRO A 215 -23.60 26.04 -11.45
C PRO A 215 -22.95 25.75 -12.80
N GLY A 216 -23.57 24.85 -13.58
CA GLY A 216 -23.02 24.35 -14.85
C GLY A 216 -22.50 22.90 -14.82
N GLY A 217 -22.78 22.15 -13.74
CA GLY A 217 -22.39 20.74 -13.55
C GLY A 217 -22.81 19.76 -14.65
N ASP A 218 -23.72 20.16 -15.54
CA ASP A 218 -24.16 19.35 -16.69
C ASP A 218 -23.07 19.10 -17.74
N LYS A 219 -21.90 19.76 -17.64
CA LYS A 219 -20.76 19.59 -18.56
C LYS A 219 -19.63 18.73 -18.00
N GLY A 220 -19.86 18.01 -16.90
CA GLY A 220 -18.90 17.06 -16.31
C GLY A 220 -17.86 17.69 -15.36
N TYR A 221 -17.95 18.99 -15.10
CA TYR A 221 -17.15 19.64 -14.05
C TYR A 221 -18.01 19.79 -12.79
N SER A 222 -17.55 19.22 -11.69
CA SER A 222 -18.26 19.16 -10.43
C SER A 222 -17.38 19.61 -9.26
N ASN A 223 -17.91 19.50 -8.05
CA ASN A 223 -17.16 19.78 -6.83
C ASN A 223 -15.96 18.84 -6.65
N TRP A 224 -15.97 17.65 -7.28
CA TRP A 224 -14.81 16.76 -7.30
C TRP A 224 -13.62 17.41 -8.01
N GLU A 225 -13.82 17.88 -9.25
CA GLU A 225 -12.77 18.55 -10.02
C GLU A 225 -12.33 19.84 -9.32
N LEU A 226 -13.30 20.63 -8.82
CA LEU A 226 -13.01 21.87 -8.12
C LEU A 226 -12.16 21.66 -6.86
N SER A 227 -12.44 20.60 -6.08
CA SER A 227 -11.67 20.29 -4.88
C SER A 227 -10.20 19.95 -5.21
N ALA A 228 -9.98 19.14 -6.24
CA ALA A 228 -8.65 18.77 -6.70
C ALA A 228 -7.88 19.95 -7.31
N ASP A 229 -8.57 20.80 -8.09
CA ASP A 229 -7.97 21.99 -8.69
C ASP A 229 -7.61 23.04 -7.64
N ARG A 230 -8.43 23.23 -6.60
CA ARG A 230 -8.12 24.10 -5.47
C ARG A 230 -6.93 23.60 -4.66
N ALA A 231 -6.84 22.29 -4.40
CA ALA A 231 -5.67 21.70 -3.75
C ALA A 231 -4.40 21.93 -4.58
N ASN A 232 -4.47 21.73 -5.90
CA ASN A 232 -3.34 21.99 -6.79
C ASN A 232 -2.99 23.48 -6.93
N ALA A 233 -3.98 24.37 -6.90
CA ALA A 233 -3.74 25.81 -6.87
C ALA A 233 -2.99 26.21 -5.60
N SER A 234 -3.41 25.71 -4.44
CA SER A 234 -2.70 25.93 -3.18
C SER A 234 -1.28 25.39 -3.21
N ARG A 235 -1.09 24.17 -3.75
CA ARG A 235 0.24 23.57 -3.95
C ARG A 235 1.15 24.44 -4.82
N ARG A 236 0.64 25.06 -5.89
CA ARG A 236 1.44 25.94 -6.74
C ARG A 236 1.90 27.19 -5.99
N GLU A 237 1.03 27.79 -5.18
CA GLU A 237 1.40 28.98 -4.40
C GLU A 237 2.34 28.66 -3.23
N LEU A 238 2.29 27.44 -2.67
CA LEU A 238 3.25 26.97 -1.66
C LEU A 238 4.67 26.78 -2.22
N VAL A 239 4.81 26.59 -3.53
CA VAL A 239 6.10 26.35 -4.21
C VAL A 239 6.65 27.63 -4.86
N ALA A 240 5.81 28.66 -5.03
CA ALA A 240 6.12 29.88 -5.78
C ALA A 240 6.95 30.87 -4.97
#